data_AF-A0A4U8WB16-F1
#
_entry.id   AF-A0A4U8WB16-F1
#
_cell.length_a   1.000
_cell.length_b   1.000
_cell.length_c   1.000
_cell.angle_alpha   90.00
_cell.angle_beta   90.00
_cell.angle_gamma   90.00
#
_symmetry.space_group_name_H-M   'P 1'
#
loop_
_entity.id
_entity.type
_entity.pdbx_description
1 polymer ?
#
loop_
_entity_poly.entity_id
_entity_poly.type
_entity_poly.pdbx_seq_one_letter_code
_entity_poly.pdbx_strand_id
1 'polypeptide(L)'
;MSVSRKILEGKSNQELERYIASDSKFVPEANLLAHEILKARGREFTPEETERIISLKNEQTQKNAEVIIHPNYKKSADLIYISAALGIGNLIWTYDTLNSGIKIFIAVISVAFVFGIGYLISKGTEWIKYLLLILFILGLIGLPYIIINLKNEPIVGVINIVQTVLQIWTLVLLFVIPKDKKIEL
;
A
#
# COMPACT_ATOMS: atom_id res chain seq x y z
N MET A 1 -7.20 -16.42 -2.07
CA MET A 1 -8.33 -17.35 -2.28
C MET A 1 -9.11 -17.40 -0.99
N SER A 2 -10.37 -16.99 -0.98
CA SER A 2 -11.24 -17.10 0.21
C SER A 2 -11.76 -18.54 0.34
N VAL A 3 -11.75 -19.10 1.54
CA VAL A 3 -12.24 -20.45 1.77
C VAL A 3 -13.77 -20.41 1.90
N SER A 4 -14.49 -21.19 1.09
CA SER A 4 -15.96 -21.18 1.12
C SER A 4 -16.49 -22.00 2.30
N ARG A 5 -17.10 -21.31 3.28
CA ARG A 5 -17.75 -21.93 4.45
C ARG A 5 -18.75 -23.03 4.04
N LYS A 6 -19.54 -22.80 3.00
CA LYS A 6 -20.54 -23.76 2.48
C LYS A 6 -19.93 -25.11 2.08
N ILE A 7 -18.69 -25.12 1.58
CA ILE A 7 -17.99 -26.35 1.20
C ILE A 7 -17.56 -27.12 2.45
N LEU A 8 -17.07 -26.42 3.49
CA LEU A 8 -16.67 -27.04 4.75
C LEU A 8 -17.89 -27.55 5.54
N GLU A 9 -19.02 -26.85 5.50
CA GLU A 9 -20.28 -27.29 6.12
C GLU A 9 -20.82 -28.59 5.51
N GLY A 10 -20.50 -28.86 4.24
CA GLY A 10 -20.84 -30.13 3.58
C GLY A 10 -19.96 -31.31 4.00
N LYS A 11 -18.86 -31.09 4.74
CA LYS A 11 -17.94 -32.15 5.18
C LYS A 11 -18.43 -32.86 6.43
N SER A 12 -18.07 -34.13 6.55
CA SER A 12 -18.28 -34.91 7.78
C SER A 12 -17.39 -34.41 8.92
N ASN A 13 -17.75 -34.73 10.17
CA ASN A 13 -16.91 -34.38 11.33
C ASN A 13 -15.50 -34.97 11.20
N GLN A 14 -15.39 -36.23 10.77
CA GLN A 14 -14.11 -36.91 10.59
C GLN A 14 -13.20 -36.22 9.56
N GLU A 15 -13.78 -35.63 8.51
CA GLU A 15 -13.01 -34.84 7.55
C GLU A 15 -12.58 -33.48 8.14
N LEU A 16 -13.44 -32.83 8.92
CA LEU A 16 -13.14 -31.54 9.55
C LEU A 16 -12.06 -31.66 10.64
N GLU A 17 -11.95 -32.80 11.31
CA GLU A 17 -10.86 -33.04 12.29
C GLU A 17 -9.47 -32.88 11.66
N ARG A 18 -9.32 -33.19 10.36
CA ARG A 18 -8.03 -33.01 9.65
C ARG A 18 -7.61 -31.55 9.52
N TYR A 19 -8.57 -30.61 9.58
CA TYR A 19 -8.29 -29.18 9.51
C TYR A 19 -7.82 -28.62 10.86
N ILE A 20 -8.20 -29.27 11.95
CA ILE A 20 -7.80 -28.91 13.31
C ILE A 20 -6.75 -29.87 13.90
N ALA A 21 -6.12 -30.70 13.06
CA ALA A 21 -4.98 -31.49 13.50
C ALA A 21 -3.78 -30.57 13.79
N SER A 22 -2.90 -30.96 14.73
CA SER A 22 -1.70 -30.18 15.07
C SER A 22 -0.70 -30.09 13.91
N ASP A 23 -0.72 -31.06 13.00
CA ASP A 23 0.06 -31.13 11.77
C ASP A 23 -0.74 -30.71 10.52
N SER A 24 -1.86 -30.00 10.72
CA SER A 24 -2.72 -29.52 9.63
C SER A 24 -1.93 -28.73 8.59
N LYS A 25 -2.02 -29.16 7.32
CA LYS A 25 -1.42 -28.48 6.16
C LYS A 25 -2.36 -27.47 5.50
N PHE A 26 -3.53 -27.24 6.09
CA PHE A 26 -4.54 -26.36 5.54
C PHE A 26 -4.27 -24.90 5.96
N VAL A 27 -4.80 -23.97 5.15
CA VAL A 27 -4.65 -22.53 5.42
C VAL A 27 -5.33 -22.14 6.75
N PRO A 28 -4.79 -21.17 7.51
CA PRO A 28 -5.34 -20.78 8.81
C PRO A 28 -6.83 -20.44 8.79
N GLU A 29 -7.30 -19.77 7.73
CA GLU A 29 -8.72 -19.46 7.51
C GLU A 29 -9.61 -20.71 7.48
N ALA A 30 -9.15 -21.79 6.84
CA ALA A 30 -9.89 -23.06 6.79
C ALA A 30 -9.90 -23.75 8.16
N ASN A 31 -8.81 -23.65 8.93
CA ASN A 31 -8.70 -24.24 10.26
C ASN A 31 -9.67 -23.57 11.24
N LEU A 32 -9.77 -22.24 11.19
CA LEU A 32 -10.71 -21.45 11.98
C LEU A 32 -12.16 -21.81 11.64
N LEU A 33 -12.50 -21.86 10.34
CA LEU A 33 -13.84 -22.23 9.89
C LEU A 33 -14.23 -23.67 10.28
N ALA A 34 -13.30 -24.62 10.15
CA ALA A 34 -13.55 -26.01 10.55
C ALA A 34 -13.79 -26.13 12.07
N HIS A 35 -13.02 -25.39 12.88
CA HIS A 35 -13.24 -25.32 14.32
C HIS A 35 -14.64 -24.76 14.66
N GLU A 36 -15.06 -23.66 14.04
CA GLU A 36 -16.39 -23.08 14.24
C GLU A 36 -17.52 -24.07 13.90
N ILE A 37 -17.40 -24.79 12.78
CA ILE A 37 -18.39 -25.78 12.33
C ILE A 37 -18.46 -26.96 13.31
N LEU A 38 -17.31 -27.51 13.71
CA LEU A 38 -17.25 -28.61 14.67
C LEU A 38 -17.84 -28.21 16.03
N LYS A 39 -17.53 -27.00 16.50
CA LYS A 39 -18.12 -26.43 17.73
C LYS A 39 -19.62 -26.29 17.63
N ALA A 40 -20.14 -25.77 16.51
CA ALA A 40 -21.58 -25.65 16.27
C ALA A 40 -22.29 -27.02 16.22
N ARG A 41 -21.57 -28.08 15.84
CA ARG A 41 -22.05 -29.47 15.85
C ARG A 41 -21.91 -30.16 17.21
N GLY A 42 -21.51 -29.44 18.26
CA GLY A 42 -21.43 -29.95 19.63
C GLY A 42 -20.15 -30.71 19.95
N ARG A 43 -19.09 -30.58 19.13
CA ARG A 43 -17.77 -31.17 19.44
C ARG A 43 -17.09 -30.36 20.56
N GLU A 44 -16.71 -31.04 21.63
CA GLU A 44 -15.93 -30.45 22.73
C GLU A 44 -14.44 -30.39 22.36
N PHE A 45 -13.75 -29.35 22.82
CA PHE A 45 -12.34 -29.11 22.52
C PHE A 45 -11.51 -29.18 23.78
N THR A 46 -10.30 -29.74 23.65
CA THR A 46 -9.35 -29.71 24.75
C THR A 46 -8.83 -28.27 24.96
N PRO A 47 -8.27 -27.96 26.14
CA PRO A 47 -7.64 -26.67 26.39
C PRO A 47 -6.55 -26.35 25.37
N GLU A 48 -5.71 -27.34 25.01
CA GLU A 48 -4.60 -27.17 24.06
C GLU A 48 -5.10 -26.83 22.64
N GLU A 49 -6.18 -27.49 22.19
CA GLU A 49 -6.79 -27.20 20.89
C GLU A 49 -7.40 -25.79 20.87
N THR A 50 -8.00 -25.38 21.98
CA THR A 50 -8.60 -24.06 22.13
C THR A 50 -7.55 -22.97 22.08
N GLU A 51 -6.45 -23.13 22.81
CA GLU A 51 -5.31 -22.20 22.80
C GLU A 51 -4.70 -22.05 21.41
N ARG A 52 -4.49 -23.17 20.70
CA ARG A 52 -3.95 -23.14 19.33
C ARG A 52 -4.89 -22.44 18.34
N ILE A 53 -6.20 -22.59 18.50
CA ILE A 53 -7.16 -21.88 17.63
C ILE A 53 -7.20 -20.39 17.98
N ILE A 54 -7.07 -20.03 19.25
CA ILE A 54 -6.96 -18.63 19.67
C ILE A 54 -5.69 -17.99 19.11
N SER A 55 -4.55 -18.67 19.13
CA SER A 55 -3.31 -18.15 18.53
C SER A 55 -3.45 -17.97 17.01
N LEU A 56 -3.99 -18.96 16.29
CA LEU A 56 -4.27 -18.85 14.86
C LEU A 56 -5.25 -17.69 14.54
N LYS A 57 -6.27 -17.49 15.37
CA LYS A 57 -7.22 -16.39 15.22
C LYS A 57 -6.53 -15.04 15.42
N ASN A 58 -5.66 -14.94 16.42
CA ASN A 58 -4.91 -13.72 16.71
C ASN A 58 -3.91 -13.40 15.59
N GLU A 59 -3.17 -14.38 15.08
CA GLU A 59 -2.28 -14.22 13.93
C GLU A 59 -3.05 -13.77 12.67
N GLN A 60 -4.19 -14.40 12.38
CA GLN A 60 -5.03 -14.02 11.25
C GLN A 60 -5.62 -12.61 11.43
N THR A 61 -5.99 -12.24 12.66
CA THR A 61 -6.52 -10.90 12.98
C THR A 61 -5.43 -9.83 12.84
N GLN A 62 -4.21 -10.09 13.32
CA GLN A 62 -3.07 -9.20 13.14
C GLN A 62 -2.72 -9.03 11.66
N LYS A 63 -2.65 -10.12 10.90
CA LYS A 63 -2.41 -10.10 9.45
C LYS A 63 -3.49 -9.32 8.69
N ASN A 64 -4.74 -9.37 9.13
CA ASN A 64 -5.83 -8.60 8.53
C ASN A 64 -5.84 -7.13 8.99
N ALA A 65 -5.42 -6.85 10.23
CA ALA A 65 -5.29 -5.50 10.76
C ALA A 65 -4.15 -4.73 10.06
N GLU A 66 -3.04 -5.40 9.72
CA GLU A 66 -1.97 -4.85 8.87
C GLU A 66 -2.47 -4.46 7.45
N VAL A 67 -3.62 -4.97 7.01
CA VAL A 67 -4.13 -4.78 5.63
C VAL A 67 -5.19 -3.67 5.54
N ILE A 68 -5.60 -3.05 6.65
CA ILE A 68 -6.50 -1.87 6.60
C ILE A 68 -5.67 -0.62 6.29
N ILE A 69 -5.25 -0.50 5.03
CA ILE A 69 -4.55 0.68 4.52
C ILE A 69 -5.53 1.85 4.53
N HIS A 70 -5.20 2.91 5.29
CA HIS A 70 -6.02 4.11 5.36
C HIS A 70 -6.27 4.68 3.94
N PRO A 71 -7.52 5.09 3.57
CA PRO A 71 -7.83 5.55 2.21
C PRO A 71 -6.94 6.70 1.70
N ASN A 72 -6.43 7.53 2.61
CA ASN A 72 -5.49 8.59 2.26
C ASN A 72 -4.16 8.08 1.68
N TYR A 73 -3.70 6.87 2.01
CA TYR A 73 -2.54 6.28 1.31
C TYR A 73 -2.86 6.07 -0.16
N LYS A 74 -4.02 5.50 -0.49
CA LYS A 74 -4.42 5.27 -1.88
C LYS A 74 -4.59 6.61 -2.63
N LYS A 75 -5.28 7.58 -2.02
CA LYS A 75 -5.42 8.94 -2.59
C LYS A 75 -4.06 9.61 -2.81
N SER A 76 -3.13 9.49 -1.87
CA SER A 76 -1.78 10.04 -1.97
C SER A 76 -0.98 9.39 -3.10
N ALA A 77 -1.08 8.05 -3.25
CA ALA A 77 -0.44 7.35 -4.35
C ALA A 77 -0.97 7.81 -5.70
N ASP A 78 -2.29 7.98 -5.84
CA ASP A 78 -2.91 8.43 -7.08
C ASP A 78 -2.44 9.85 -7.47
N LEU A 79 -2.28 10.77 -6.51
CA LEU A 79 -1.69 12.10 -6.76
C LEU A 79 -0.24 12.02 -7.24
N ILE A 80 0.57 11.13 -6.65
CA ILE A 80 1.95 10.90 -7.11
C ILE A 80 1.99 10.29 -8.50
N TYR A 81 1.08 9.37 -8.85
CA TYR A 81 1.01 8.82 -10.20
C TYR A 81 0.56 9.86 -11.23
N ILE A 82 -0.37 10.74 -10.89
CA ILE A 82 -0.73 11.89 -11.74
C ILE A 82 0.49 12.79 -11.94
N SER A 83 1.23 13.09 -10.86
CA SER A 83 2.47 13.87 -10.94
C SER A 83 3.53 13.18 -11.81
N ALA A 84 3.68 11.86 -11.72
CA ALA A 84 4.60 11.09 -12.56
C ALA A 84 4.19 11.12 -14.04
N ALA A 85 2.89 11.00 -14.33
CA ALA A 85 2.35 11.12 -15.68
C ALA A 85 2.59 12.52 -16.27
N LEU A 86 2.43 13.57 -15.48
CA LEU A 86 2.81 14.93 -15.87
C LEU A 86 4.30 15.05 -16.15
N GLY A 87 5.15 14.38 -15.36
CA GLY A 87 6.60 14.32 -15.61
C GLY A 87 6.94 13.65 -16.93
N ILE A 88 6.26 12.56 -17.28
CA ILE A 88 6.38 11.94 -18.60
C ILE A 88 5.92 12.89 -19.71
N GLY A 89 4.78 13.56 -19.52
CA GLY A 89 4.29 14.56 -20.47
C GLY A 89 5.30 15.69 -20.69
N ASN A 90 5.94 16.14 -19.62
CA ASN A 90 6.99 17.15 -19.67
C ASN A 90 8.22 16.65 -20.45
N LEU A 91 8.66 15.41 -20.22
CA LEU A 91 9.77 14.79 -20.95
C LEU A 91 9.49 14.68 -22.46
N ILE A 92 8.25 14.34 -22.83
CA ILE A 92 7.82 14.30 -24.23
C ILE A 92 7.81 15.71 -24.82
N TRP A 93 7.33 16.70 -24.06
CA TRP A 93 7.31 18.10 -24.50
C TRP A 93 8.72 18.64 -24.77
N THR A 94 9.68 18.32 -23.89
CA THR A 94 11.07 18.77 -23.97
C THR A 94 12.00 17.70 -24.52
N TYR A 95 11.56 16.91 -25.50
CA TYR A 95 12.32 15.75 -26.00
C TYR A 95 13.67 16.13 -26.61
N ASP A 96 13.78 17.34 -27.16
CA ASP A 96 15.00 17.93 -27.72
C ASP A 96 16.13 18.03 -26.68
N THR A 97 15.77 18.15 -25.40
CA THR A 97 16.72 18.17 -24.30
C THR A 97 17.37 16.81 -24.04
N LEU A 98 16.76 15.70 -24.50
CA LEU A 98 17.24 14.32 -24.36
C LEU A 98 18.29 13.94 -25.41
N ASN A 99 19.28 14.81 -25.60
CA ASN A 99 20.30 14.70 -26.65
C ASN A 99 21.50 13.81 -26.30
N SER A 100 21.49 13.12 -25.16
CA SER A 100 22.58 12.21 -24.78
C SER A 100 22.06 11.00 -23.99
N GLY A 101 22.78 9.88 -24.11
CA GLY A 101 22.42 8.64 -23.40
C GLY A 101 22.34 8.82 -21.88
N ILE A 102 23.21 9.66 -21.30
CA ILE A 102 23.17 9.98 -19.86
C ILE A 102 21.89 10.71 -19.48
N LYS A 103 21.44 11.69 -20.27
CA LYS A 103 20.20 12.43 -19.99
C LYS A 103 18.98 11.52 -20.11
N ILE A 104 18.94 10.65 -21.11
CA ILE A 104 17.89 9.64 -21.29
C ILE A 104 17.86 8.70 -20.08
N PHE A 105 19.02 8.19 -19.65
CA PHE A 105 19.12 7.32 -18.49
C PHE A 105 18.62 7.99 -17.20
N ILE A 106 19.02 9.24 -16.95
CA ILE A 106 18.54 10.02 -15.80
C ILE A 106 17.03 10.21 -15.85
N ALA A 107 16.47 10.52 -17.03
CA ALA A 107 15.02 10.69 -17.20
C ALA A 107 14.26 9.39 -16.88
N VAL A 108 14.73 8.25 -17.39
CA VAL A 108 14.11 6.94 -17.13
C VAL A 108 14.16 6.59 -15.65
N ILE A 109 15.32 6.73 -15.00
CA ILE A 109 15.45 6.46 -13.56
C ILE A 109 14.58 7.39 -12.74
N SER A 110 14.50 8.68 -13.10
CA SER A 110 13.68 9.66 -12.38
C SER A 110 12.20 9.29 -12.43
N VAL A 111 11.70 8.88 -13.60
CA VAL A 111 10.32 8.39 -13.76
C VAL A 111 10.10 7.13 -12.91
N ALA A 112 10.98 6.13 -13.04
CA ALA A 112 10.88 4.89 -12.28
C ALA A 112 10.90 5.14 -10.76
N PHE A 113 11.71 6.08 -10.30
CA PHE A 113 11.79 6.48 -8.90
C PHE A 113 10.46 7.05 -8.40
N VAL A 114 9.84 7.99 -9.13
CA VAL A 114 8.55 8.58 -8.72
C VAL A 114 7.44 7.51 -8.71
N PHE A 115 7.39 6.62 -9.70
CA PHE A 115 6.45 5.50 -9.70
C PHE A 115 6.70 4.53 -8.53
N GLY A 116 7.95 4.26 -8.19
CA GLY A 116 8.34 3.46 -7.04
C GLY A 116 7.86 4.07 -5.73
N ILE A 117 7.99 5.39 -5.57
CA ILE A 117 7.43 6.12 -4.43
C ILE A 117 5.90 5.96 -4.38
N GLY A 118 5.19 6.19 -5.49
CA GLY A 118 3.74 5.98 -5.56
C GLY A 118 3.32 4.57 -5.16
N TYR A 119 4.11 3.56 -5.57
CA TYR A 119 3.87 2.16 -5.20
C TYR A 119 4.04 1.93 -3.69
N LEU A 120 5.11 2.43 -3.08
CA LEU A 120 5.32 2.29 -1.63
C LEU A 120 4.22 2.99 -0.82
N ILE A 121 3.80 4.19 -1.25
CA ILE A 121 2.65 4.88 -0.65
C ILE A 121 1.40 4.00 -0.73
N SER A 122 1.13 3.39 -1.89
CA SER A 122 -0.07 2.55 -2.09
C SER A 122 -0.12 1.32 -1.18
N LYS A 123 1.04 0.87 -0.68
CA LYS A 123 1.18 -0.24 0.27
C LYS A 123 1.05 0.19 1.73
N GLY A 124 0.80 1.46 2.02
CA GLY A 124 0.65 1.94 3.39
C GLY A 124 1.97 2.09 4.14
N THR A 125 3.10 2.15 3.43
CA THR A 125 4.42 2.25 4.07
C THR A 125 4.57 3.57 4.84
N GLU A 126 4.61 3.54 6.16
CA GLU A 126 4.48 4.75 6.98
C GLU A 126 5.66 5.72 6.89
N TRP A 127 6.89 5.21 6.76
CA TRP A 127 8.10 6.05 6.73
C TRP A 127 8.21 6.88 5.44
N ILE A 128 7.45 6.53 4.40
CA ILE A 128 7.50 7.18 3.09
C ILE A 128 7.18 8.67 3.17
N LYS A 129 6.34 9.08 4.13
CA LYS A 129 5.95 10.48 4.35
C LYS A 129 7.14 11.35 4.76
N TYR A 130 8.10 10.79 5.51
CA TYR A 130 9.32 11.48 5.90
C TYR A 130 10.32 11.54 4.76
N LEU A 131 10.48 10.45 4.00
CA LEU A 131 11.31 10.47 2.79
C LEU A 131 10.81 11.53 1.80
N LEU A 132 9.50 11.53 1.52
CA LEU A 132 8.86 12.53 0.66
C LEU A 132 9.05 13.95 1.18
N LEU A 133 8.97 14.16 2.49
CA LEU A 133 9.17 15.48 3.08
C LEU A 133 10.61 15.98 2.86
N ILE A 134 11.61 15.13 3.07
CA ILE A 134 13.01 15.47 2.83
C ILE A 134 13.24 15.77 1.35
N LEU A 135 12.75 14.90 0.45
CA LEU A 135 12.85 15.11 -1.00
C LEU A 135 12.14 16.39 -1.44
N PHE A 136 11.00 16.72 -0.83
CA PHE A 136 10.26 17.94 -1.11
C PHE A 136 11.06 19.17 -0.69
N ILE A 137 11.64 19.19 0.52
CA ILE A 137 12.49 20.29 1.01
C ILE A 137 13.70 20.49 0.09
N LEU A 138 14.36 19.41 -0.34
CA LEU A 138 15.46 19.49 -1.32
C LEU A 138 14.96 20.04 -2.66
N GLY A 139 13.77 19.63 -3.09
CA GLY A 139 13.11 20.15 -4.30
C GLY A 139 12.80 21.64 -4.25
N LEU A 140 12.58 22.22 -3.06
CA LEU A 140 12.34 23.67 -2.92
C LEU A 140 13.52 24.53 -3.36
N ILE A 141 14.75 23.99 -3.32
CA ILE A 141 15.94 24.66 -3.87
C ILE A 141 15.77 24.92 -5.37
N GLY A 142 14.97 24.11 -6.06
CA GLY A 142 14.64 24.24 -7.47
C GLY A 142 13.58 25.30 -7.79
N LEU A 143 12.91 25.91 -6.81
CA LEU A 143 11.82 26.88 -7.06
C LEU A 143 12.20 28.06 -7.97
N PRO A 144 13.42 28.67 -7.89
CA PRO A 144 13.80 29.73 -8.81
C PRO A 144 13.73 29.32 -10.28
N TYR A 145 14.02 28.05 -10.59
CA TYR A 145 13.93 27.53 -11.95
C TYR A 145 12.49 27.44 -12.46
N ILE A 146 11.49 27.28 -11.57
CA ILE A 146 10.07 27.31 -11.97
C ILE A 146 9.70 28.69 -12.51
N ILE A 147 10.18 29.77 -11.86
CA ILE A 147 9.92 31.15 -12.30
C ILE A 147 10.55 31.41 -13.68
N ILE A 148 11.78 30.91 -13.88
CA ILE A 148 12.48 31.01 -15.17
C ILE A 148 11.73 30.23 -16.25
N ASN A 149 11.30 29.00 -15.95
CA ASN A 149 10.54 28.18 -16.88
C ASN A 149 9.19 28.81 -17.21
N LEU A 150 8.48 29.43 -16.27
CA LEU A 150 7.20 30.07 -16.57
C LEU A 150 7.34 31.20 -17.60
N LYS A 151 8.51 31.86 -17.65
CA LYS A 151 8.81 32.92 -18.62
C LYS A 151 9.25 32.37 -19.98
N ASN A 152 10.10 31.34 -19.98
CA ASN A 152 10.77 30.86 -21.19
C ASN A 152 10.05 29.67 -21.84
N GLU A 153 9.48 28.79 -21.02
CA GLU A 153 8.77 27.56 -21.39
C GLU A 153 7.47 27.45 -20.57
N PRO A 154 6.44 28.27 -20.88
CA PRO A 154 5.27 28.43 -20.01
C PRO A 154 4.56 27.12 -19.67
N ILE A 155 4.52 26.17 -20.62
CA ILE A 155 3.90 24.85 -20.41
C ILE A 155 4.67 24.04 -19.36
N VAL A 156 6.00 24.02 -19.44
CA VAL A 156 6.87 23.38 -18.44
C VAL A 156 6.69 24.04 -17.07
N GLY A 157 6.61 25.37 -17.05
CA GLY A 157 6.34 26.14 -15.83
C GLY A 157 5.02 25.74 -15.16
N VAL A 158 3.93 25.66 -15.93
CA VAL A 158 2.60 25.24 -15.44
C VAL A 158 2.64 23.81 -14.93
N ILE A 159 3.26 22.88 -15.66
CA ILE A 159 3.40 21.49 -15.23
C ILE A 159 4.12 21.41 -13.87
N ASN A 160 5.24 22.11 -13.71
CA ASN A 160 6.00 22.14 -12.47
C ASN A 160 5.20 22.70 -11.28
N ILE A 161 4.39 23.75 -11.52
CA ILE A 161 3.49 24.31 -10.50
C ILE A 161 2.45 23.28 -10.08
N VAL A 162 1.77 22.65 -11.05
CA VAL A 162 0.75 21.61 -10.76
C VAL A 162 1.37 20.44 -10.00
N GLN A 163 2.54 19.96 -10.42
CA GLN A 163 3.26 18.90 -9.71
C GLN A 163 3.60 19.30 -8.26
N THR A 164 4.03 20.54 -8.04
CA THR A 164 4.32 21.06 -6.70
C THR A 164 3.07 21.04 -5.82
N VAL A 165 1.92 21.48 -6.36
CA VAL A 165 0.64 21.47 -5.64
C VAL A 165 0.21 20.03 -5.29
N LEU A 166 0.31 19.10 -6.25
CA LEU A 166 -0.01 17.68 -6.02
C LEU A 166 0.88 17.07 -4.94
N GLN A 167 2.17 17.43 -4.91
CA GLN A 167 3.12 16.89 -3.96
C GLN A 167 2.91 17.45 -2.55
N ILE A 168 2.56 18.73 -2.42
CA ILE A 168 2.11 19.32 -1.15
C ILE A 168 0.86 18.58 -0.64
N TRP A 169 -0.14 18.38 -1.50
CA TRP A 169 -1.39 17.73 -1.10
C TRP A 169 -1.18 16.27 -0.70
N THR A 170 -0.27 15.56 -1.38
CA THR A 170 0.18 14.22 -1.00
C THR A 170 0.75 14.20 0.41
N LEU A 171 1.65 15.13 0.73
CA LEU A 171 2.24 15.22 2.07
C LEU A 171 1.16 15.50 3.13
N VAL A 172 0.27 16.45 2.89
CA VAL A 172 -0.85 16.74 3.81
C VAL A 172 -1.67 15.48 4.09
N LEU A 173 -2.07 14.76 3.04
CA LEU A 173 -2.87 13.53 3.19
C LEU A 173 -2.15 12.44 3.98
N LEU A 174 -0.84 12.28 3.79
CA LEU A 174 -0.04 11.28 4.50
C LEU A 174 0.17 11.63 5.99
N PHE A 175 0.29 12.91 6.33
CA PHE A 175 0.47 13.34 7.72
C PHE A 175 -0.85 13.45 8.50
N VAL A 176 -1.99 13.56 7.81
CA VAL A 176 -3.33 13.52 8.42
C VAL A 176 -3.75 12.11 8.85
N ILE A 177 -3.09 11.06 8.33
CA ILE A 177 -3.38 9.68 8.71
C ILE A 177 -3.15 9.51 10.23
N PRO A 178 -4.17 9.08 10.99
CA PRO A 178 -4.05 8.89 12.43
C PRO A 178 -2.92 7.90 12.73
N LYS A 179 -2.07 8.22 13.70
CA LYS A 179 -0.92 7.37 14.06
C LYS A 179 -1.33 6.03 14.67
N ASP A 180 -2.55 5.92 15.19
CA ASP A 180 -3.10 4.69 15.75
C ASP A 180 -4.61 4.84 15.93
N LYS A 181 -5.42 3.98 15.29
CA LYS A 181 -6.54 3.39 16.02
C LYS A 181 -5.95 2.19 16.75
N LYS A 182 -5.41 2.43 17.96
CA LYS A 182 -5.42 1.37 18.95
C LYS A 182 -6.89 1.01 19.08
N ILE A 183 -7.27 -0.14 18.55
CA ILE A 183 -8.54 -0.73 18.90
C ILE A 183 -8.39 -1.03 20.39
N GLU A 184 -8.92 -0.13 21.22
CA GLU A 184 -9.24 -0.48 22.60
C GLU A 184 -10.25 -1.62 22.50
N LEU A 185 -9.75 -2.84 22.71
CA LEU A 185 -10.53 -4.03 23.03
C LEU A 185 -10.51 -4.17 24.55
#